data_AF-A0A955FDW5-F1
#
_entry.id   AF-A0A955FDW5-F1
#
_cell.length_a   1.000
_cell.length_b   1.000
_cell.length_c   1.000
_cell.angle_alpha   90.00
_cell.angle_beta   90.00
_cell.angle_gamma   90.00
#
_symmetry.space_group_name_H-M   'P 1'
#
loop_
_entity.id
_entity.type
_entity.pdbx_description
1 polymer ?
#
loop_
_entity_poly.entity_id
_entity_poly.type
_entity_poly.pdbx_seq_one_letter_code
_entity_poly.pdbx_strand_id
1 'polypeptide(L)'
;MPKIGEGFSMPLQVLTGNLGIGNMGSIGPQSPEDAQSVLEASASDKYEKTPSGHWGCFDGRGSEQEVVINPETADAALAGGLIISETAAAFMLSDSPLPLSNTVKEVTVGAIADGVSVEMHGANGNKAGCAANAEIKNGLKTAAARIDILAPLAIDLTQRLGIDHLVSTQDVVDMIVRGDESAHKDEVWDASPEEVVAIAVNNGASYRNLVGPHEEKRIRADLTENVFDKYEFLADAKTADIQGQIFPAAFGAYKKLAFERAMASGEDERQVALRVAAVITFNLAIGKLLCNGEMPVDIIQQ
;
A
#
# COMPACT_ATOMS: atom_id res chain seq x y z
N MET A 1 2.20 26.03 35.73
CA MET A 1 2.66 24.71 35.25
C MET A 1 1.59 23.67 35.54
N PRO A 2 0.73 23.31 34.58
CA PRO A 2 -0.19 22.20 34.74
C PRO A 2 0.51 20.88 34.34
N LYS A 3 0.17 19.84 35.09
CA LYS A 3 0.76 18.50 35.07
C LYS A 3 0.27 17.70 33.86
N ILE A 4 1.19 16.96 33.23
CA ILE A 4 0.90 15.92 32.24
C ILE A 4 0.60 14.64 33.01
N GLY A 5 -0.55 14.04 32.76
CA GLY A 5 -0.93 12.75 33.32
C GLY A 5 -2.43 12.61 33.36
N GLU A 6 -3.00 12.02 32.31
CA GLU A 6 -4.05 11.00 32.38
C GLU A 6 -4.29 10.48 30.95
N GLY A 7 -4.32 9.15 30.83
CA GLY A 7 -4.20 8.42 29.57
C GLY A 7 -5.34 8.67 28.60
N PHE A 8 -4.97 8.84 27.33
CA PHE A 8 -5.88 8.62 26.21
C PHE A 8 -5.79 7.15 25.80
N SER A 9 -6.60 6.28 26.42
CA SER A 9 -7.00 5.04 25.74
C SER A 9 -8.13 5.42 24.79
N MET A 10 -7.82 5.68 23.53
CA MET A 10 -8.86 5.81 22.52
C MET A 10 -9.32 4.41 22.10
N PRO A 11 -10.64 4.10 22.17
CA PRO A 11 -11.16 2.88 21.60
C PRO A 11 -10.89 2.86 20.08
N LEU A 12 -10.77 1.66 19.50
CA LEU A 12 -10.71 1.41 18.06
C LEU A 12 -11.78 2.25 17.34
N GLN A 13 -11.42 3.41 16.80
CA GLN A 13 -12.35 4.27 16.05
C GLN A 13 -12.20 3.95 14.58
N VAL A 14 -13.21 3.25 14.04
CA VAL A 14 -13.44 3.15 12.60
C VAL A 14 -13.72 4.57 12.08
N LEU A 15 -12.75 5.17 11.40
CA LEU A 15 -12.91 6.48 10.75
C LEU A 15 -13.79 6.32 9.50
N THR A 16 -15.11 6.36 9.68
CA THR A 16 -16.10 6.37 8.59
C THR A 16 -16.40 7.79 8.13
N GLY A 17 -15.61 8.31 7.20
CA GLY A 17 -15.95 9.54 6.46
C GLY A 17 -16.91 9.22 5.31
N ASN A 18 -18.18 9.65 5.43
CA ASN A 18 -19.24 9.37 4.46
C ASN A 18 -19.32 10.47 3.39
N LEU A 19 -18.91 10.23 2.14
CA LEU A 19 -18.94 11.23 1.05
C LEU A 19 -19.04 10.62 -0.37
N GLY A 20 -20.26 10.55 -0.91
CA GLY A 20 -20.56 10.74 -2.34
C GLY A 20 -20.56 9.50 -3.25
N ILE A 21 -21.76 9.17 -3.75
CA ILE A 21 -22.11 8.00 -4.58
C ILE A 21 -21.50 8.07 -5.99
N GLY A 22 -20.81 7.00 -6.40
CA GLY A 22 -20.45 6.78 -7.81
C GLY A 22 -19.69 5.48 -8.13
N ASN A 23 -20.43 4.44 -8.52
CA ASN A 23 -20.07 3.39 -9.50
C ASN A 23 -19.19 2.18 -9.13
N MET A 24 -19.41 1.58 -7.96
CA MET A 24 -19.30 0.12 -7.78
C MET A 24 -20.63 -0.36 -7.22
N GLY A 25 -21.28 -1.30 -7.93
CA GLY A 25 -22.57 -1.82 -7.51
C GLY A 25 -22.49 -2.39 -6.10
N SER A 26 -23.15 -1.72 -5.15
CA SER A 26 -23.50 -2.20 -3.81
C SER A 26 -22.45 -3.09 -3.14
N ILE A 27 -21.42 -2.52 -2.51
CA ILE A 27 -20.50 -3.27 -1.65
C ILE A 27 -20.42 -2.58 -0.29
N GLY A 28 -21.03 -3.19 0.71
CA GLY A 28 -20.88 -2.81 2.12
C GLY A 28 -21.31 -3.96 3.04
N PRO A 29 -20.66 -4.15 4.21
CA PRO A 29 -21.24 -4.94 5.29
C PRO A 29 -22.52 -4.28 5.78
N GLN A 30 -23.54 -5.08 6.11
CA GLN A 30 -24.82 -4.55 6.59
C GLN A 30 -24.77 -4.14 8.06
N SER A 31 -23.71 -4.50 8.80
CA SER A 31 -23.55 -4.13 10.21
C SER A 31 -22.09 -3.92 10.66
N PRO A 32 -21.86 -3.16 11.74
CA PRO A 32 -20.56 -3.05 12.43
C PRO A 32 -20.08 -4.33 13.12
N GLU A 33 -20.97 -5.27 13.42
CA GLU A 33 -20.65 -6.50 14.17
C GLU A 33 -19.88 -7.51 13.30
N ASP A 34 -20.21 -7.55 12.00
CA ASP A 34 -19.47 -8.31 10.98
C ASP A 34 -18.02 -7.83 10.82
N ALA A 35 -17.71 -6.62 11.29
CA ALA A 35 -16.39 -6.02 11.17
C ALA A 35 -15.45 -6.36 12.31
N GLN A 36 -15.97 -6.70 13.49
CA GLN A 36 -15.17 -6.91 14.69
C GLN A 36 -14.68 -8.37 14.82
N SER A 37 -15.48 -9.35 14.38
CA SER A 37 -15.11 -10.78 14.40
C SER A 37 -13.88 -11.10 13.53
N VAL A 38 -13.70 -10.36 12.43
CA VAL A 38 -12.53 -10.45 11.53
C VAL A 38 -11.23 -10.05 12.23
N LEU A 39 -11.29 -9.02 13.09
CA LEU A 39 -10.12 -8.43 13.72
C LEU A 39 -9.59 -9.36 14.82
N GLU A 40 -10.49 -9.92 15.63
CA GLU A 40 -10.16 -10.81 16.75
C GLU A 40 -9.54 -12.14 16.28
N ALA A 41 -9.93 -12.67 15.13
CA ALA A 41 -9.34 -13.88 14.55
C ALA A 41 -7.87 -13.68 14.11
N SER A 42 -7.48 -12.45 13.77
CA SER A 42 -6.18 -12.14 13.16
C SER A 42 -5.10 -11.63 14.12
N ALA A 43 -5.45 -11.42 15.40
CA ALA A 43 -4.57 -10.85 16.42
C ALA A 43 -3.68 -11.89 17.14
N SER A 44 -3.59 -13.14 16.65
CA SER A 44 -2.80 -14.18 17.32
C SER A 44 -1.29 -14.01 17.06
N ASP A 45 -0.48 -14.25 18.10
CA ASP A 45 1.00 -14.20 18.16
C ASP A 45 1.75 -15.18 17.23
N LYS A 46 1.19 -15.56 16.07
CA LYS A 46 1.73 -16.61 15.20
C LYS A 46 2.68 -16.13 14.10
N TYR A 47 2.84 -14.83 13.92
CA TYR A 47 3.49 -14.25 12.76
C TYR A 47 4.92 -13.77 13.08
N GLU A 48 5.83 -14.70 13.35
CA GLU A 48 7.28 -14.45 13.45
C GLU A 48 8.01 -15.09 12.26
N LYS A 49 8.15 -14.34 11.15
CA LYS A 49 9.18 -14.60 10.12
C LYS A 49 9.79 -13.28 9.64
N THR A 50 11.12 -13.27 9.51
CA THR A 50 11.94 -12.12 9.08
C THR A 50 11.74 -11.81 7.58
N PRO A 51 11.74 -10.53 7.15
CA PRO A 51 11.54 -10.15 5.75
C PRO A 51 12.86 -10.24 4.98
N SER A 52 13.05 -11.32 4.22
CA SER A 52 13.62 -11.19 2.86
C SER A 52 12.50 -11.44 1.83
N GLY A 53 11.28 -11.09 2.24
CA GLY A 53 10.00 -11.56 1.70
C GLY A 53 9.69 -11.02 0.32
N HIS A 54 8.82 -11.74 -0.36
CA HIS A 54 8.26 -11.37 -1.64
C HIS A 54 7.28 -10.21 -1.48
N TRP A 55 7.32 -9.21 -2.37
CA TRP A 55 6.42 -8.06 -2.34
C TRP A 55 5.47 -8.08 -3.52
N GLY A 56 4.20 -8.33 -3.22
CA GLY A 56 3.12 -8.40 -4.21
C GLY A 56 2.04 -7.35 -3.98
N CYS A 57 1.03 -7.36 -4.85
CA CYS A 57 -0.10 -6.46 -4.72
C CYS A 57 -1.02 -6.88 -3.57
N PHE A 58 -1.62 -5.89 -2.91
CA PHE A 58 -2.68 -6.09 -1.92
C PHE A 58 -3.99 -6.69 -2.48
N ASP A 59 -4.08 -6.90 -3.80
CA ASP A 59 -5.25 -7.43 -4.51
C ASP A 59 -5.69 -8.76 -3.91
N GLY A 60 -6.92 -8.83 -3.38
CA GLY A 60 -7.39 -9.97 -2.61
C GLY A 60 -7.75 -11.20 -3.45
N ARG A 61 -7.69 -11.08 -4.79
CA ARG A 61 -8.08 -12.15 -5.71
C ARG A 61 -7.12 -13.33 -5.72
N GLY A 62 -7.66 -14.50 -6.06
CA GLY A 62 -6.87 -15.72 -6.26
C GLY A 62 -6.09 -15.69 -7.57
N SER A 63 -5.16 -16.62 -7.75
CA SER A 63 -4.42 -16.83 -9.01
C SER A 63 -4.67 -18.22 -9.59
N GLU A 64 -4.72 -18.32 -10.92
CA GLU A 64 -4.79 -19.62 -11.63
C GLU A 64 -3.48 -20.39 -11.63
N GLN A 65 -2.36 -19.67 -11.47
CA GLN A 65 -1.04 -20.28 -11.36
C GLN A 65 -0.86 -20.80 -9.93
N GLU A 66 -0.40 -22.05 -9.78
CA GLU A 66 0.29 -22.49 -8.58
C GLU A 66 1.48 -21.55 -8.41
N VAL A 67 1.29 -20.51 -7.60
CA VAL A 67 2.41 -19.79 -7.04
C VAL A 67 3.12 -20.86 -6.22
N VAL A 68 4.35 -21.20 -6.61
CA VAL A 68 5.28 -21.82 -5.68
C VAL A 68 5.56 -20.74 -4.65
N ILE A 69 4.60 -20.55 -3.74
CA ILE A 69 4.76 -19.74 -2.55
C ILE A 69 5.83 -20.54 -1.83
N ASN A 70 7.05 -20.01 -1.80
CA ASN A 70 8.01 -20.57 -0.88
C ASN A 70 7.41 -20.31 0.50
N PRO A 71 7.00 -21.33 1.27
CA PRO A 71 6.40 -21.14 2.59
C PRO A 71 7.39 -20.47 3.58
N GLU A 72 8.64 -20.28 3.18
CA GLU A 72 9.66 -19.51 3.90
C GLU A 72 9.65 -18.01 3.59
N THR A 73 9.00 -17.55 2.52
CA THR A 73 8.86 -16.11 2.18
C THR A 73 7.44 -15.65 2.45
N ALA A 74 7.24 -14.88 3.51
CA ALA A 74 5.96 -14.22 3.75
C ALA A 74 5.74 -13.10 2.70
N ASP A 75 4.51 -13.01 2.18
CA ASP A 75 4.10 -12.06 1.14
C ASP A 75 3.69 -10.71 1.77
N ALA A 76 4.59 -9.73 1.76
CA ALA A 76 4.23 -8.37 2.09
C ALA A 76 3.44 -7.73 0.95
N ALA A 77 2.46 -6.89 1.29
CA ALA A 77 1.53 -6.32 0.33
C ALA A 77 1.44 -4.79 0.39
N LEU A 78 1.46 -4.18 -0.78
CA LEU A 78 1.18 -2.76 -1.02
C LEU A 78 0.30 -2.62 -2.29
N ALA A 79 -0.27 -1.44 -2.52
CA ALA A 79 -1.03 -1.13 -3.70
C ALA A 79 -0.18 -1.28 -4.97
N GLY A 80 -0.59 -2.21 -5.84
CA GLY A 80 0.17 -2.57 -7.04
C GLY A 80 1.53 -3.23 -6.76
N GLY A 81 1.82 -3.58 -5.50
CA GLY A 81 3.11 -4.07 -5.05
C GLY A 81 4.14 -2.96 -4.79
N LEU A 82 5.34 -3.37 -4.41
CA LEU A 82 6.44 -2.47 -4.08
C LEU A 82 6.78 -1.53 -5.24
N ILE A 83 6.84 -2.06 -6.46
CA ILE A 83 7.24 -1.32 -7.66
C ILE A 83 6.32 -0.12 -7.89
N ILE A 84 4.99 -0.33 -7.86
CA ILE A 84 4.02 0.71 -8.13
C ILE A 84 3.99 1.75 -7.01
N SER A 85 4.04 1.30 -5.75
CA SER A 85 4.03 2.19 -4.60
C SER A 85 5.29 3.08 -4.54
N GLU A 86 6.48 2.53 -4.79
CA GLU A 86 7.72 3.31 -4.82
C GLU A 86 7.83 4.19 -6.07
N THR A 87 7.26 3.76 -7.20
CA THR A 87 7.13 4.62 -8.40
C THR A 87 6.29 5.85 -8.09
N ALA A 88 5.14 5.69 -7.43
CA ALA A 88 4.32 6.82 -7.00
C ALA A 88 5.06 7.73 -6.01
N ALA A 89 5.78 7.14 -5.04
CA ALA A 89 6.59 7.90 -4.10
C ALA A 89 7.68 8.74 -4.79
N ALA A 90 8.33 8.21 -5.83
CA ALA A 90 9.32 8.95 -6.62
C ALA A 90 8.72 10.20 -7.29
N PHE A 91 7.48 10.12 -7.78
CA PHE A 91 6.76 11.28 -8.33
C PHE A 91 6.34 12.32 -7.28
N MET A 92 6.12 11.90 -6.03
CA MET A 92 5.76 12.78 -4.91
C MET A 92 6.98 13.47 -4.28
N LEU A 93 8.17 12.87 -4.41
CA LEU A 93 9.39 13.35 -3.75
C LEU A 93 10.37 14.05 -4.68
N SER A 94 10.21 13.91 -6.00
CA SER A 94 11.11 14.54 -6.98
C SER A 94 10.56 15.86 -7.52
N ASP A 95 11.39 16.91 -7.47
CA ASP A 95 11.09 18.19 -8.16
C ASP A 95 11.24 18.06 -9.69
N SER A 96 11.97 17.03 -10.15
CA SER A 96 12.23 16.73 -11.57
C SER A 96 11.99 15.23 -11.83
N PRO A 97 10.72 14.80 -11.86
CA PRO A 97 10.37 13.41 -12.09
C PRO A 97 10.92 12.89 -13.42
N LEU A 98 11.46 11.67 -13.40
CA LEU A 98 11.83 10.96 -14.62
C LEU A 98 10.57 10.45 -15.35
N PRO A 99 10.68 10.12 -16.64
CA PRO A 99 9.63 9.37 -17.33
C PRO A 99 9.29 8.06 -16.61
N LEU A 100 8.00 7.70 -16.58
CA LEU A 100 7.44 6.54 -15.91
C LEU A 100 8.21 5.26 -16.25
N SER A 101 8.56 5.08 -17.54
CA SER A 101 9.34 3.94 -18.00
C SER A 101 10.69 3.80 -17.27
N ASN A 102 11.38 4.92 -17.04
CA ASN A 102 12.66 4.97 -16.34
C ASN A 102 12.48 4.80 -14.82
N THR A 103 11.48 5.46 -14.23
CA THR A 103 11.21 5.31 -12.79
C THR A 103 10.89 3.86 -12.42
N VAL A 104 10.01 3.20 -13.18
CA VAL A 104 9.67 1.78 -12.96
C VAL A 104 10.91 0.90 -13.08
N LYS A 105 11.76 1.16 -14.08
CA LYS A 105 13.02 0.43 -14.27
C LYS A 105 13.95 0.63 -13.07
N GLU A 106 14.18 1.86 -12.64
CA GLU A 106 15.08 2.18 -11.52
C GLU A 106 14.60 1.56 -10.21
N VAL A 107 13.30 1.67 -9.91
CA VAL A 107 12.69 1.05 -8.73
C VAL A 107 12.84 -0.47 -8.78
N THR A 108 12.55 -1.10 -9.93
CA THR A 108 12.66 -2.55 -10.08
C THR A 108 14.09 -3.03 -9.91
N VAL A 109 15.03 -2.41 -10.63
CA VAL A 109 16.46 -2.79 -10.56
C VAL A 109 17.02 -2.56 -9.17
N GLY A 110 16.66 -1.45 -8.51
CA GLY A 110 17.06 -1.16 -7.13
C GLY A 110 16.57 -2.23 -6.17
N ALA A 111 15.28 -2.57 -6.20
CA ALA A 111 14.71 -3.61 -5.33
C ALA A 111 15.40 -4.97 -5.53
N ILE A 112 15.63 -5.39 -6.80
CA ILE A 112 16.32 -6.66 -7.11
C ILE A 112 17.78 -6.63 -6.64
N ALA A 113 18.49 -5.50 -6.82
CA ALA A 113 19.87 -5.35 -6.35
C ALA A 113 19.98 -5.42 -4.82
N ASP A 114 18.95 -4.97 -4.11
CA ASP A 114 18.81 -5.06 -2.65
C ASP A 114 18.38 -6.47 -2.19
N GLY A 115 18.23 -7.43 -3.10
CA GLY A 115 17.83 -8.80 -2.80
C GLY A 115 16.34 -8.98 -2.51
N VAL A 116 15.50 -7.99 -2.87
CA VAL A 116 14.06 -8.03 -2.66
C VAL A 116 13.38 -8.69 -3.85
N SER A 117 12.55 -9.71 -3.59
CA SER A 117 11.69 -10.31 -4.61
C SER A 117 10.43 -9.46 -4.80
N VAL A 118 10.14 -9.07 -6.04
CA VAL A 118 9.01 -8.20 -6.39
C VAL A 118 8.13 -8.84 -7.46
N GLU A 119 6.83 -8.54 -7.41
CA GLU A 119 5.82 -9.07 -8.33
C GLU A 119 5.01 -7.95 -8.99
N MET A 120 4.74 -8.13 -10.28
CA MET A 120 3.66 -7.46 -10.99
C MET A 120 2.52 -8.44 -11.24
N HIS A 121 1.29 -7.95 -11.35
CA HIS A 121 0.19 -8.82 -11.74
C HIS A 121 -0.73 -8.21 -12.81
N GLY A 122 -1.40 -9.09 -13.54
CA GLY A 122 -2.56 -8.80 -14.37
C GLY A 122 -3.82 -9.44 -13.79
N ALA A 123 -4.89 -9.43 -14.60
CA ALA A 123 -6.16 -10.04 -14.22
C ALA A 123 -6.91 -10.59 -15.43
N ASN A 124 -7.45 -11.81 -15.31
CA ASN A 124 -8.28 -12.45 -16.32
C ASN A 124 -7.64 -12.45 -17.72
N GLY A 125 -6.32 -12.66 -17.80
CA GLY A 125 -5.55 -12.66 -19.05
C GLY A 125 -5.18 -11.28 -19.58
N ASN A 126 -5.64 -10.20 -18.94
CA ASN A 126 -5.20 -8.83 -19.22
C ASN A 126 -3.98 -8.48 -18.37
N LYS A 127 -2.84 -8.23 -19.03
CA LYS A 127 -1.59 -7.84 -18.37
C LYS A 127 -1.67 -6.49 -17.64
N ALA A 128 -2.53 -5.57 -18.08
CA ALA A 128 -2.82 -4.33 -17.36
C ALA A 128 -3.87 -4.49 -16.25
N GLY A 129 -4.27 -5.71 -15.91
CA GLY A 129 -5.38 -5.96 -14.98
C GLY A 129 -5.13 -5.57 -13.51
N CYS A 130 -3.96 -5.02 -13.18
CA CYS A 130 -3.72 -4.34 -11.91
C CYS A 130 -4.25 -2.90 -11.97
N ALA A 131 -5.33 -2.62 -11.25
CA ALA A 131 -5.94 -1.29 -11.23
C ALA A 131 -4.99 -0.21 -10.67
N ALA A 132 -4.20 -0.53 -9.63
CA ALA A 132 -3.25 0.42 -9.06
C ALA A 132 -2.16 0.86 -10.06
N ASN A 133 -1.70 -0.05 -10.93
CA ASN A 133 -0.79 0.27 -12.04
C ASN A 133 -1.47 1.14 -13.10
N ALA A 134 -2.70 0.81 -13.47
CA ALA A 134 -3.45 1.59 -14.46
C ALA A 134 -3.77 3.02 -13.99
N GLU A 135 -3.88 3.21 -12.67
CA GLU A 135 -4.42 4.42 -12.05
C GLU A 135 -3.38 5.25 -11.29
N ILE A 136 -2.06 5.03 -11.46
CA ILE A 136 -1.01 5.79 -10.73
C ILE A 136 -1.23 7.30 -10.87
N LYS A 137 -1.39 7.80 -12.11
CA LYS A 137 -1.63 9.22 -12.41
C LYS A 137 -2.87 9.76 -11.69
N ASN A 138 -3.96 9.00 -11.67
CA ASN A 138 -5.22 9.42 -11.03
C ASN A 138 -5.18 9.25 -9.51
N GLY A 139 -4.39 8.31 -8.98
CA GLY A 139 -4.10 8.16 -7.56
C GLY A 139 -3.39 9.39 -7.00
N LEU A 140 -2.39 9.91 -7.71
CA LEU A 140 -1.71 11.16 -7.34
C LEU A 140 -2.67 12.36 -7.35
N LYS A 141 -3.50 12.50 -8.38
CA LYS A 141 -4.55 13.54 -8.44
C LYS A 141 -5.58 13.39 -7.30
N THR A 142 -5.95 12.16 -6.96
CA THR A 142 -6.86 11.86 -5.85
C THR A 142 -6.25 12.28 -4.51
N ALA A 143 -4.93 12.09 -4.35
CA ALA A 143 -4.22 12.54 -3.17
C ALA A 143 -4.38 14.06 -2.96
N ALA A 144 -4.19 14.85 -4.01
CA ALA A 144 -4.34 16.30 -3.94
C ALA A 144 -5.80 16.76 -3.80
N ALA A 145 -6.73 16.12 -4.53
CA ALA A 145 -8.16 16.43 -4.43
C ALA A 145 -8.76 16.16 -3.04
N ARG A 146 -8.07 15.33 -2.22
CA ARG A 146 -8.48 14.97 -0.86
C ARG A 146 -7.38 15.25 0.16
N ILE A 147 -6.55 16.26 -0.09
CA ILE A 147 -5.39 16.58 0.76
C ILE A 147 -5.77 16.87 2.21
N ASP A 148 -6.94 17.46 2.43
CA ASP A 148 -7.54 17.76 3.73
C ASP A 148 -7.87 16.52 4.56
N ILE A 149 -8.08 15.38 3.90
CA ILE A 149 -8.37 14.09 4.52
C ILE A 149 -7.11 13.22 4.59
N LEU A 150 -6.37 13.16 3.48
CA LEU A 150 -5.27 12.22 3.33
C LEU A 150 -4.00 12.67 4.05
N ALA A 151 -3.70 13.97 4.11
CA ALA A 151 -2.50 14.44 4.80
C ALA A 151 -2.58 14.19 6.33
N PRO A 152 -3.70 14.49 7.03
CA PRO A 152 -3.83 14.13 8.44
C PRO A 152 -3.80 12.62 8.69
N LEU A 153 -4.41 11.81 7.82
CA LEU A 153 -4.41 10.36 7.98
C LEU A 153 -3.01 9.76 7.78
N ALA A 154 -2.28 10.22 6.76
CA ALA A 154 -0.90 9.81 6.55
C ALA A 154 -0.02 10.21 7.75
N ILE A 155 -0.22 11.41 8.33
CA ILE A 155 0.56 11.82 9.50
C ILE A 155 0.26 10.95 10.73
N ASP A 156 -1.01 10.61 10.99
CA ASP A 156 -1.38 9.70 12.08
C ASP A 156 -0.69 8.34 11.91
N LEU A 157 -0.66 7.79 10.70
CA LEU A 157 0.05 6.53 10.44
C LEU A 157 1.57 6.67 10.63
N THR A 158 2.18 7.77 10.20
CA THR A 158 3.62 8.00 10.43
C THR A 158 3.96 8.14 11.92
N GLN A 159 3.08 8.75 12.72
CA GLN A 159 3.19 8.82 14.19
C GLN A 159 3.12 7.45 14.83
N ARG A 160 2.15 6.63 14.43
CA ARG A 160 2.02 5.27 14.94
C ARG A 160 3.19 4.36 14.54
N LEU A 161 3.85 4.66 13.41
CA LEU A 161 5.07 3.99 12.96
C LEU A 161 6.35 4.51 13.64
N GLY A 162 6.26 5.58 14.43
CA GLY A 162 7.37 6.16 15.18
C GLY A 162 8.35 6.99 14.34
N ILE A 163 7.92 7.51 13.18
CA ILE A 163 8.76 8.31 12.27
C ILE A 163 8.31 9.78 12.16
N ASP A 164 7.40 10.22 13.01
CA ASP A 164 6.84 11.57 13.05
C ASP A 164 7.86 12.66 13.41
N HIS A 165 8.88 12.31 14.18
CA HIS A 165 10.00 13.23 14.44
C HIS A 165 10.81 13.56 13.17
N LEU A 166 10.65 12.77 12.09
CA LEU A 166 11.31 12.94 10.80
C LEU A 166 10.37 13.44 9.70
N VAL A 167 9.06 13.49 9.91
CA VAL A 167 8.07 13.88 8.89
C VAL A 167 7.04 14.83 9.49
N SER A 168 6.99 16.05 8.95
CA SER A 168 5.99 17.04 9.35
C SER A 168 4.73 16.96 8.48
N THR A 169 3.62 17.52 8.96
CA THR A 169 2.40 17.69 8.14
C THR A 169 2.68 18.47 6.85
N GLN A 170 3.54 19.49 6.91
CA GLN A 170 3.93 20.26 5.73
C GLN A 170 4.67 19.40 4.72
N ASP A 171 5.56 18.50 5.17
CA ASP A 171 6.25 17.57 4.27
C ASP A 171 5.25 16.68 3.50
N VAL A 172 4.20 16.19 4.17
CA VAL A 172 3.14 15.39 3.54
C VAL A 172 2.31 16.23 2.56
N VAL A 173 2.00 17.46 2.92
CA VAL A 173 1.30 18.39 2.00
C VAL A 173 2.15 18.66 0.76
N ASP A 174 3.44 18.98 0.94
CA ASP A 174 4.36 19.30 -0.15
C ASP A 174 4.56 18.11 -1.10
N MET A 175 4.68 16.89 -0.58
CA MET A 175 4.80 15.70 -1.43
C MET A 175 3.49 15.39 -2.20
N ILE A 176 2.32 15.67 -1.62
CA ILE A 176 1.03 15.54 -2.32
C ILE A 176 0.94 16.56 -3.46
N VAL A 177 1.31 17.82 -3.20
CA VAL A 177 1.31 18.88 -4.22
C VAL A 177 2.27 18.52 -5.35
N ARG A 178 3.50 18.09 -5.05
CA ARG A 178 4.45 17.63 -6.08
C ARG A 178 3.95 16.42 -6.87
N GLY A 179 3.29 15.47 -6.20
CA GLY A 179 2.65 14.35 -6.87
C GLY A 179 1.60 14.80 -7.89
N ASP A 180 0.77 15.79 -7.55
CA ASP A 180 -0.23 16.36 -8.46
C ASP A 180 0.42 17.13 -9.62
N GLU A 181 1.46 17.91 -9.36
CA GLU A 181 2.23 18.58 -10.41
C GLU A 181 2.82 17.55 -11.40
N SER A 182 3.43 16.48 -10.89
CA SER A 182 3.91 15.35 -11.72
C SER A 182 2.78 14.70 -12.52
N ALA A 183 1.58 14.57 -11.95
CA ALA A 183 0.41 14.04 -12.64
C ALA A 183 -0.13 14.95 -13.77
N HIS A 184 0.34 16.19 -13.88
CA HIS A 184 -0.01 17.13 -14.95
C HIS A 184 1.11 17.31 -16.00
N LYS A 185 2.30 16.71 -15.79
CA LYS A 185 3.41 16.72 -16.75
C LYS A 185 3.25 15.57 -17.74
N ASP A 186 2.59 15.78 -18.87
CA ASP A 186 2.30 14.69 -19.82
C ASP A 186 3.57 13.98 -20.33
N GLU A 187 4.71 14.67 -20.37
CA GLU A 187 6.00 14.11 -20.77
C GLU A 187 6.55 13.02 -19.82
N VAL A 188 6.06 12.94 -18.57
CA VAL A 188 6.51 11.88 -17.65
C VAL A 188 5.67 10.61 -17.76
N TRP A 189 4.53 10.66 -18.44
CA TRP A 189 3.61 9.52 -18.56
C TRP A 189 3.82 8.82 -19.92
N ASP A 190 5.04 8.33 -20.15
CA ASP A 190 5.52 7.80 -21.44
C ASP A 190 5.28 6.30 -21.65
N ALA A 191 4.67 5.61 -20.69
CA ALA A 191 4.41 4.17 -20.74
C ALA A 191 2.94 3.86 -20.41
N SER A 192 2.35 2.94 -21.17
CA SER A 192 1.07 2.32 -20.86
C SER A 192 1.18 1.34 -19.69
N PRO A 193 0.05 0.97 -19.04
CA PRO A 193 0.08 0.00 -17.94
C PRO A 193 0.67 -1.35 -18.34
N GLU A 194 0.44 -1.84 -19.56
CA GLU A 194 1.06 -3.06 -20.08
C GLU A 194 2.58 -2.91 -20.26
N GLU A 195 3.06 -1.75 -20.69
CA GLU A 195 4.48 -1.46 -20.83
C GLU A 195 5.16 -1.38 -19.46
N VAL A 196 4.51 -0.80 -18.44
CA VAL A 196 5.01 -0.80 -17.06
C VAL A 196 5.25 -2.23 -16.56
N VAL A 197 4.30 -3.14 -16.77
CA VAL A 197 4.46 -4.56 -16.42
C VAL A 197 5.61 -5.19 -17.19
N ALA A 198 5.70 -4.93 -18.50
CA ALA A 198 6.77 -5.47 -19.33
C ALA A 198 8.16 -4.98 -18.88
N ILE A 199 8.30 -3.69 -18.54
CA ILE A 199 9.54 -3.10 -18.04
C ILE A 199 9.95 -3.78 -16.74
N ALA A 200 9.06 -3.89 -15.76
CA ALA A 200 9.34 -4.54 -14.49
C ALA A 200 9.78 -6.00 -14.68
N VAL A 201 9.02 -6.79 -15.46
CA VAL A 201 9.32 -8.21 -15.70
C VAL A 201 10.65 -8.40 -16.44
N ASN A 202 10.93 -7.56 -17.44
CA ASN A 202 12.22 -7.58 -18.15
C ASN A 202 13.43 -7.22 -17.25
N ASN A 203 13.19 -6.60 -16.09
CA ASN A 203 14.22 -6.25 -15.10
C ASN A 203 14.19 -7.15 -13.86
N GLY A 204 13.54 -8.32 -13.93
CA GLY A 204 13.64 -9.36 -12.90
C GLY A 204 12.44 -9.48 -11.97
N ALA A 205 11.41 -8.65 -12.12
CA ALA A 205 10.16 -8.86 -11.41
C ALA A 205 9.45 -10.14 -11.89
N SER A 206 8.80 -10.83 -10.97
CA SER A 206 7.89 -11.93 -11.30
C SER A 206 6.56 -11.39 -11.84
N TYR A 207 5.82 -12.22 -12.57
CA TYR A 207 4.48 -11.89 -13.07
C TYR A 207 3.46 -12.95 -12.67
N ARG A 208 2.31 -12.49 -12.21
CA ARG A 208 1.16 -13.35 -11.87
C ARG A 208 -0.12 -12.89 -12.56
N ASN A 209 -0.97 -13.85 -12.95
CA ASN A 209 -2.32 -13.54 -13.44
C ASN A 209 -3.37 -13.87 -12.37
N LEU A 210 -4.08 -12.86 -11.90
CA LEU A 210 -5.17 -13.02 -10.94
C LEU A 210 -6.50 -13.33 -11.64
N VAL A 211 -7.40 -13.99 -10.92
CA VAL A 211 -8.72 -14.38 -11.41
C VAL A 211 -9.81 -14.16 -10.38
N GLY A 212 -11.04 -14.04 -10.90
CA GLY A 212 -12.23 -13.80 -10.09
C GLY A 212 -12.55 -12.32 -9.89
N PRO A 213 -13.67 -12.03 -9.21
CA PRO A 213 -14.10 -10.67 -8.92
C PRO A 213 -13.32 -10.06 -7.76
N HIS A 214 -13.24 -8.73 -7.77
CA HIS A 214 -12.91 -7.94 -6.59
C HIS A 214 -14.10 -7.94 -5.64
N GLU A 215 -13.87 -8.32 -4.38
CA GLU A 215 -14.87 -8.33 -3.32
C GLU A 215 -14.31 -7.69 -2.03
N GLU A 216 -13.31 -6.80 -2.19
CA GLU A 216 -12.66 -6.16 -1.06
C GLU A 216 -13.60 -5.19 -0.34
N LYS A 217 -13.64 -5.28 0.99
CA LYS A 217 -14.56 -4.48 1.83
C LYS A 217 -13.86 -3.44 2.70
N ARG A 218 -12.55 -3.52 2.87
CA ARG A 218 -11.75 -2.67 3.78
C ARG A 218 -10.27 -2.71 3.44
N ILE A 219 -9.55 -1.69 3.89
CA ILE A 219 -8.08 -1.68 3.92
C ILE A 219 -7.64 -2.01 5.34
N ARG A 220 -6.75 -2.98 5.48
CA ARG A 220 -6.05 -3.27 6.75
C ARG A 220 -4.67 -2.63 6.68
N ALA A 221 -4.44 -1.57 7.43
CA ALA A 221 -3.12 -0.97 7.61
C ALA A 221 -2.40 -1.68 8.76
N ASP A 222 -1.44 -2.54 8.42
CA ASP A 222 -0.61 -3.25 9.39
C ASP A 222 0.65 -2.45 9.70
N LEU A 223 0.78 -2.03 10.96
CA LEU A 223 1.90 -1.21 11.43
C LEU A 223 2.97 -2.05 12.14
N THR A 224 2.80 -3.36 12.22
CA THR A 224 3.82 -4.26 12.78
C THR A 224 4.99 -4.41 11.81
N GLU A 225 6.21 -4.47 12.33
CA GLU A 225 7.43 -4.67 11.52
C GLU A 225 7.65 -6.13 11.09
N ASN A 226 6.72 -7.01 11.45
CA ASN A 226 6.71 -8.41 11.05
C ASN A 226 6.05 -8.56 9.69
N VAL A 227 6.50 -9.53 8.90
CA VAL A 227 5.87 -9.79 7.61
C VAL A 227 4.57 -10.54 7.83
N PHE A 228 3.48 -9.86 7.50
CA PHE A 228 2.16 -10.41 7.38
C PHE A 228 2.11 -11.43 6.24
N ASP A 229 1.80 -12.70 6.52
CA ASP A 229 1.50 -13.67 5.48
C ASP A 229 0.06 -13.45 4.98
N LYS A 230 -0.05 -12.82 3.81
CA LYS A 230 -1.34 -12.56 3.15
C LYS A 230 -2.17 -13.84 2.97
N TYR A 231 -1.57 -14.99 2.71
CA TYR A 231 -2.31 -16.23 2.47
C TYR A 231 -2.78 -16.89 3.76
N GLU A 232 -1.97 -16.86 4.82
CA GLU A 232 -2.41 -17.32 6.15
C GLU A 232 -3.58 -16.46 6.63
N PHE A 233 -3.51 -15.15 6.46
CA PHE A 233 -4.63 -14.25 6.75
C PHE A 233 -5.87 -14.52 5.88
N LEU A 234 -5.71 -14.71 4.57
CA LEU A 234 -6.83 -15.03 3.67
C LEU A 234 -7.41 -16.42 3.95
N ALA A 235 -6.62 -17.37 4.44
CA ALA A 235 -7.06 -18.70 4.87
C ALA A 235 -7.83 -18.62 6.20
N ASP A 236 -7.32 -17.89 7.18
CA ASP A 236 -7.98 -17.66 8.46
C ASP A 236 -9.32 -16.92 8.26
N ALA A 237 -9.35 -15.91 7.38
CA ALA A 237 -10.57 -15.20 7.02
C ALA A 237 -11.63 -16.11 6.37
N LYS A 238 -11.22 -17.07 5.53
CA LYS A 238 -12.12 -18.08 4.94
C LYS A 238 -12.67 -19.07 5.98
N THR A 239 -11.91 -19.37 7.03
CA THR A 239 -12.35 -20.32 8.08
C THR A 239 -13.30 -19.69 9.11
N ALA A 240 -13.27 -18.37 9.25
CA ALA A 240 -14.12 -17.62 10.18
C ALA A 240 -15.50 -17.21 9.61
N ASP A 241 -15.90 -17.74 8.45
CA ASP A 241 -17.15 -17.39 7.73
C ASP A 241 -17.24 -15.89 7.36
N ILE A 242 -16.08 -15.26 7.16
CA ILE A 242 -15.99 -13.85 6.78
C ILE A 242 -16.12 -13.78 5.27
N GLN A 243 -17.34 -13.55 4.80
CA GLN A 243 -17.59 -13.24 3.40
C GLN A 243 -17.06 -11.83 3.08
N GLY A 244 -15.81 -11.71 2.64
CA GLY A 244 -15.27 -10.45 2.10
C GLY A 244 -13.74 -10.46 1.95
N GLN A 245 -13.25 -9.97 0.82
CA GLN A 245 -11.81 -9.77 0.62
C GLN A 245 -11.35 -8.50 1.37
N ILE A 246 -10.05 -8.35 1.60
CA ILE A 246 -9.44 -7.22 2.32
C ILE A 246 -8.19 -6.80 1.54
N PHE A 247 -7.91 -5.49 1.49
CA PHE A 247 -6.63 -4.97 1.02
C PHE A 247 -5.64 -4.84 2.19
N PRO A 248 -4.70 -5.78 2.39
CA PRO A 248 -3.64 -5.63 3.39
C PRO A 248 -2.55 -4.66 2.91
N ALA A 249 -2.25 -3.64 3.69
CA ALA A 249 -1.13 -2.74 3.49
C ALA A 249 -0.13 -2.92 4.65
N ALA A 250 1.02 -3.54 4.36
CA ALA A 250 2.04 -3.89 5.35
C ALA A 250 3.02 -2.73 5.60
N PHE A 251 2.53 -1.61 6.12
CA PHE A 251 3.33 -0.40 6.30
C PHE A 251 4.46 -0.54 7.31
N GLY A 252 4.28 -1.31 8.39
CA GLY A 252 5.36 -1.55 9.36
C GLY A 252 6.51 -2.37 8.77
N ALA A 253 6.19 -3.48 8.09
CA ALA A 253 7.18 -4.26 7.34
C ALA A 253 7.86 -3.42 6.24
N TYR A 254 7.11 -2.54 5.57
CA TYR A 254 7.69 -1.65 4.54
C TYR A 254 8.66 -0.64 5.14
N LYS A 255 8.30 -0.03 6.28
CA LYS A 255 9.21 0.86 7.02
C LYS A 255 10.52 0.14 7.31
N LYS A 256 10.46 -1.04 7.93
CA LYS A 256 11.64 -1.84 8.26
C LYS A 256 12.51 -2.11 7.02
N LEU A 257 11.89 -2.61 5.94
CA LEU A 257 12.60 -2.83 4.67
C LEU A 257 13.27 -1.55 4.16
N ALA A 258 12.55 -0.43 4.16
CA ALA A 258 13.06 0.84 3.63
C ALA A 258 14.28 1.34 4.42
N PHE A 259 14.30 1.17 5.75
CA PHE A 259 15.46 1.51 6.58
C PHE A 259 16.62 0.52 6.40
N GLU A 260 16.36 -0.78 6.27
CA GLU A 260 17.39 -1.79 5.99
C GLU A 260 18.09 -1.52 4.64
N ARG A 261 17.32 -1.17 3.60
CA ARG A 261 17.85 -0.78 2.27
C ARG A 261 18.65 0.52 2.31
N ALA A 262 18.21 1.49 3.11
CA ALA A 262 18.91 2.77 3.29
C ALA A 262 20.28 2.60 3.95
N MET A 263 20.38 1.71 4.94
CA MET A 263 21.66 1.38 5.58
C MET A 263 22.68 0.81 4.59
N ALA A 264 22.23 0.07 3.57
CA ALA A 264 23.10 -0.47 2.52
C ALA A 264 23.52 0.58 1.48
N SER A 265 22.69 1.59 1.24
CA SER A 265 22.87 2.61 0.20
C SER A 265 23.40 3.96 0.71
N GLY A 266 23.46 4.17 2.03
CA GLY A 266 23.94 5.41 2.66
C GLY A 266 22.92 6.56 2.62
N GLU A 267 21.64 6.25 2.43
CA GLU A 267 20.54 7.22 2.45
C GLU A 267 20.27 7.70 3.89
N ASP A 268 19.92 8.98 4.06
CA ASP A 268 19.65 9.54 5.39
C ASP A 268 18.27 9.14 5.92
N GLU A 269 18.12 9.03 7.25
CA GLU A 269 16.88 8.56 7.89
C GLU A 269 15.66 9.40 7.51
N ARG A 270 15.83 10.71 7.25
CA ARG A 270 14.73 11.59 6.87
C ARG A 270 14.26 11.29 5.45
N GLN A 271 15.16 11.05 4.51
CA GLN A 271 14.82 10.63 3.13
C GLN A 271 13.99 9.34 3.14
N VAL A 272 14.40 8.37 3.96
CA VAL A 272 13.64 7.12 4.15
C VAL A 272 12.26 7.37 4.73
N ALA A 273 12.16 8.19 5.78
CA ALA A 273 10.89 8.51 6.41
C ALA A 273 9.92 9.23 5.45
N LEU A 274 10.43 10.15 4.62
CA LEU A 274 9.65 10.80 3.57
C LEU A 274 9.16 9.80 2.51
N ARG A 275 9.99 8.84 2.11
CA ARG A 275 9.60 7.73 1.21
C ARG A 275 8.48 6.87 1.82
N VAL A 276 8.60 6.51 3.10
CA VAL A 276 7.55 5.77 3.82
C VAL A 276 6.24 6.56 3.85
N ALA A 277 6.30 7.85 4.19
CA ALA A 277 5.12 8.72 4.21
C ALA A 277 4.46 8.86 2.82
N ALA A 278 5.26 8.97 1.75
CA ALA A 278 4.76 9.05 0.38
C ALA A 278 4.08 7.75 -0.06
N VAL A 279 4.67 6.58 0.26
CA VAL A 279 4.06 5.28 -0.01
C VAL A 279 2.73 5.12 0.74
N ILE A 280 2.69 5.46 2.03
CA ILE A 280 1.44 5.46 2.81
C ILE A 280 0.38 6.33 2.13
N THR A 281 0.75 7.56 1.79
CA THR A 281 -0.16 8.53 1.17
C THR A 281 -0.73 8.01 -0.14
N PHE A 282 0.11 7.47 -1.03
CA PHE A 282 -0.35 6.88 -2.29
C PHE A 282 -1.27 5.67 -2.06
N ASN A 283 -0.91 4.77 -1.14
CA ASN A 283 -1.72 3.58 -0.82
C ASN A 283 -3.11 3.95 -0.28
N LEU A 284 -3.20 4.99 0.54
CA LEU A 284 -4.48 5.53 0.99
C LEU A 284 -5.27 6.16 -0.16
N ALA A 285 -4.61 6.96 -1.00
CA ALA A 285 -5.24 7.64 -2.13
C ALA A 285 -5.80 6.66 -3.16
N ILE A 286 -5.01 5.65 -3.56
CA ILE A 286 -5.42 4.65 -4.54
C ILE A 286 -6.51 3.74 -3.98
N GLY A 287 -6.44 3.37 -2.70
CA GLY A 287 -7.53 2.66 -2.02
C GLY A 287 -8.83 3.47 -2.02
N LYS A 288 -8.76 4.80 -1.79
CA LYS A 288 -9.93 5.68 -1.90
C LYS A 288 -10.44 5.80 -3.33
N LEU A 289 -9.56 5.89 -4.33
CA LEU A 289 -9.95 5.98 -5.74
C LEU A 289 -10.67 4.71 -6.20
N LEU A 290 -10.09 3.54 -5.96
CA LEU A 290 -10.61 2.26 -6.45
C LEU A 290 -11.86 1.79 -5.70
N CYS A 291 -12.10 2.33 -4.51
CA CYS A 291 -13.19 1.90 -3.63
C CYS A 291 -14.26 2.99 -3.41
N ASN A 292 -14.39 3.93 -4.34
CA ASN A 292 -15.37 5.02 -4.32
C ASN A 292 -15.38 5.86 -3.03
N GLY A 293 -14.24 6.01 -2.37
CA GLY A 293 -14.09 6.86 -1.18
C GLY A 293 -14.63 6.29 0.14
N GLU A 294 -15.43 5.22 0.12
CA GLU A 294 -16.16 4.72 1.30
C GLU A 294 -15.43 3.62 2.08
N MET A 295 -14.33 3.08 1.54
CA MET A 295 -13.66 1.95 2.19
C MET A 295 -13.02 2.37 3.54
N PRO A 296 -13.39 1.71 4.65
CA PRO A 296 -12.78 1.95 5.95
C PRO A 296 -11.33 1.46 5.98
N VAL A 297 -10.54 2.11 6.83
CA VAL A 297 -9.14 1.73 7.11
C VAL A 297 -9.07 1.24 8.55
N ASP A 298 -8.78 -0.04 8.72
CA ASP A 298 -8.56 -0.66 10.02
C ASP A 298 -7.07 -0.68 10.32
N ILE A 299 -6.67 -0.14 11.47
CA ILE A 299 -5.26 -0.05 11.89
C ILE A 299 -4.95 -1.19 12.85
N ILE A 300 -3.91 -1.97 12.55
CA ILE A 300 -3.36 -3.00 13.42
C ILE A 300 -2.03 -2.52 13.99
N GLN A 301 -1.93 -2.48 15.31
CA GLN A 301 -0.77 -2.02 16.06
C GLN A 301 -0.65 -2.90 17.32
N GLN A 302 0.56 -3.42 17.61
CA GLN A 302 0.86 -4.13 18.86
C GLN A 302 1.37 -3.16 19.92
#